data_AF-A0A947YAV5-F1
#
_entry.id   AF-A0A947YAV5-F1
#
_cell.length_a   1.000
_cell.length_b   1.000
_cell.length_c   1.000
_cell.angle_alpha   90.00
_cell.angle_beta   90.00
_cell.angle_gamma   90.00
#
_symmetry.space_group_name_H-M   'P 1'
#
loop_
_entity.id
_entity.type
_entity.pdbx_description
1 polymer ?
#
loop_
_entity_poly.entity_id
_entity_poly.type
_entity_poly.pdbx_seq_one_letter_code
_entity_poly.pdbx_strand_id
1 'polypeptide(L)'
;MSGPFSGLLVKFVAVAACLAALGGYQLSQLFLDVDVSSAKRSVQLFEIEEYLDDAAIGLGRQIQEWKNMLLRANDQSQHARHQQGFKEASIAVQFALMQSKAIMLEIGMQTTDIDRLIADHKVLLTDYLQAYAGLRPAEAESRVRVDKQVLGVDRALQGRIVQLKSGISEYAKQQLARAPQTQGRRNLMIGLLGTVSLFLMAVLGFVFARRMRTA
;
A
#
# COMPACT_ATOMS: atom_id res chain seq x y z
N MET A 1 -53.19 10.24 -43.36
CA MET A 1 -52.15 9.85 -44.33
C MET A 1 -50.79 10.04 -43.67
N SER A 2 -50.32 9.06 -42.88
CA SER A 2 -48.94 9.00 -42.40
C SER A 2 -48.09 8.40 -43.53
N GLY A 3 -47.41 9.25 -44.30
CA GLY A 3 -46.53 8.78 -45.36
C GLY A 3 -45.43 7.85 -44.82
N PRO A 4 -44.90 6.91 -45.62
CA PRO A 4 -43.89 5.94 -45.21
C PRO A 4 -42.61 6.58 -44.63
N PHE A 5 -42.41 7.88 -44.85
CA PHE A 5 -41.32 8.70 -44.33
C PHE A 5 -41.40 8.99 -42.82
N SER A 6 -42.61 9.05 -42.24
CA SER A 6 -42.79 9.32 -40.79
C SER A 6 -42.23 8.18 -39.93
N GLY A 7 -42.47 6.92 -40.32
CA GLY A 7 -41.95 5.76 -39.59
C GLY A 7 -40.44 5.57 -39.73
N LEU A 8 -39.84 6.02 -40.84
CA LEU A 8 -38.40 5.94 -41.05
C LEU A 8 -37.64 6.99 -40.22
N LEU A 9 -38.19 8.21 -40.12
CA LEU A 9 -37.60 9.30 -39.36
C LEU A 9 -37.61 9.00 -37.85
N VAL A 10 -38.70 8.44 -37.33
CA VAL A 10 -38.78 8.00 -35.92
C VAL A 10 -37.74 6.92 -35.60
N LYS A 11 -37.54 5.94 -36.50
CA LYS A 11 -36.51 4.88 -36.33
C LYS A 11 -35.09 5.46 -36.34
N PHE A 12 -34.82 6.42 -37.22
CA PHE A 12 -33.52 7.10 -37.29
C PHE A 12 -33.20 7.87 -36.01
N VAL A 13 -34.16 8.67 -35.53
CA VAL A 13 -34.00 9.43 -34.27
C VAL A 13 -33.83 8.49 -33.07
N ALA A 14 -34.57 7.38 -33.02
CA ALA A 14 -34.42 6.38 -31.96
C ALA A 14 -33.02 5.74 -31.95
N VAL A 15 -32.48 5.35 -33.12
CA VAL A 15 -31.13 4.78 -33.23
C VAL A 15 -30.07 5.81 -32.87
N ALA A 16 -30.22 7.05 -33.32
CA ALA A 16 -29.33 8.15 -32.98
C ALA A 16 -29.29 8.42 -31.46
N ALA A 17 -30.45 8.44 -30.80
CA ALA A 17 -30.54 8.62 -29.36
C ALA A 17 -29.89 7.46 -28.59
N CYS A 18 -30.10 6.21 -29.02
CA CYS A 18 -29.45 5.05 -28.41
C CYS A 18 -27.92 5.10 -28.55
N LEU A 19 -27.40 5.47 -29.73
CA LEU A 19 -25.96 5.60 -29.95
C LEU A 19 -25.34 6.74 -29.13
N ALA A 20 -26.05 7.88 -29.02
CA ALA A 20 -25.60 9.00 -28.18
C ALA A 20 -25.59 8.62 -26.68
N ALA A 21 -26.60 7.89 -26.21
CA ALA A 21 -26.65 7.42 -24.82
C ALA A 21 -25.55 6.40 -24.51
N LEU A 22 -25.31 5.45 -25.42
CA LEU A 22 -24.24 4.46 -25.28
C LEU A 22 -22.85 5.10 -25.34
N GLY A 23 -22.63 6.04 -26.27
CA GLY A 23 -21.39 6.80 -26.38
C GLY A 23 -21.13 7.70 -25.18
N GLY A 24 -22.16 8.39 -24.67
CA GLY A 24 -22.08 9.20 -23.46
C GLY A 24 -21.79 8.35 -22.21
N TYR A 25 -22.42 7.18 -22.09
CA TYR A 25 -22.12 6.22 -21.01
C TYR A 25 -20.68 5.69 -21.08
N GLN A 26 -20.19 5.34 -22.27
CA GLN A 26 -18.79 4.92 -22.47
C GLN A 26 -17.79 6.03 -22.15
N LEU A 27 -18.09 7.27 -22.54
CA LEU A 27 -17.25 8.42 -22.24
C LEU A 27 -17.25 8.75 -20.73
N SER A 28 -18.41 8.65 -20.07
CA SER A 28 -18.52 8.82 -18.62
C SER A 28 -17.70 7.78 -17.86
N GLN A 29 -17.74 6.51 -18.29
CA GLN A 29 -16.90 5.44 -17.73
C GLN A 29 -15.40 5.69 -17.93
N LEU A 30 -14.98 6.32 -19.05
CA LEU A 30 -13.58 6.72 -19.26
C LEU A 30 -13.09 7.76 -18.25
N PHE A 31 -13.96 8.67 -17.80
CA PHE A 31 -13.60 9.73 -16.86
C PHE A 31 -13.81 9.34 -15.39
N LEU A 32 -14.73 8.42 -15.09
CA LEU A 32 -15.05 8.02 -13.71
C LEU A 32 -14.23 6.83 -13.20
N ASP A 33 -13.71 5.97 -14.09
CA ASP A 33 -13.10 4.69 -13.73
C ASP A 33 -11.54 4.73 -13.71
N VAL A 34 -10.96 5.94 -13.71
CA VAL A 34 -9.52 6.18 -13.56
C VAL A 34 -9.25 6.69 -12.14
N ASP A 35 -8.28 6.03 -11.51
CA ASP A 35 -7.41 6.50 -10.41
C ASP A 35 -7.76 6.22 -8.94
N VAL A 36 -9.00 6.29 -8.47
CA VAL A 36 -9.20 6.29 -6.99
C VAL A 36 -8.78 4.98 -6.31
N SER A 37 -9.08 3.82 -6.89
CA SER A 37 -8.74 2.51 -6.29
C SER A 37 -7.25 2.17 -6.40
N SER A 38 -6.60 2.56 -7.49
CA SER A 38 -5.17 2.33 -7.72
C SER A 38 -4.32 3.32 -6.90
N ALA A 39 -4.74 4.58 -6.80
CA ALA A 39 -4.15 5.57 -5.93
C ALA A 39 -4.30 5.17 -4.45
N LYS A 40 -5.49 4.75 -4.01
CA LYS A 40 -5.71 4.25 -2.64
C LYS A 40 -4.77 3.10 -2.30
N ARG A 41 -4.65 2.11 -3.20
CA ARG A 41 -3.74 0.98 -2.97
C ARG A 41 -2.28 1.41 -2.91
N SER A 42 -1.88 2.40 -3.70
CA SER A 42 -0.51 2.94 -3.68
C SER A 42 -0.22 3.66 -2.36
N VAL A 43 -1.19 4.45 -1.85
CA VAL A 43 -1.09 5.08 -0.52
C VAL A 43 -0.93 4.02 0.57
N GLN A 44 -1.75 2.96 0.55
CA GLN A 44 -1.65 1.88 1.54
C GLN A 44 -0.30 1.15 1.50
N LEU A 45 0.33 1.04 0.32
CA LEU A 45 1.68 0.48 0.22
C LEU A 45 2.73 1.40 0.83
N PHE A 46 2.62 2.72 0.64
CA PHE A 46 3.48 3.69 1.32
C PHE A 46 3.27 3.69 2.84
N GLU A 47 2.03 3.58 3.31
CA GLU A 47 1.73 3.47 4.76
C GLU A 47 2.38 2.22 5.37
N ILE A 48 2.38 1.09 4.65
CA ILE A 48 3.09 -0.12 5.09
C ILE A 48 4.59 0.16 5.22
N GLU A 49 5.22 0.80 4.22
CA GLU A 49 6.64 1.16 4.26
C GLU A 49 6.96 2.11 5.41
N GLU A 50 6.12 3.12 5.65
CA GLU A 50 6.27 4.09 6.74
C GLU A 50 6.27 3.39 8.11
N TYR A 51 5.30 2.49 8.34
CA TYR A 51 5.27 1.71 9.58
C TYR A 51 6.47 0.75 9.71
N LEU A 52 7.00 0.21 8.60
CA LEU A 52 8.23 -0.58 8.66
C LEU A 52 9.46 0.28 9.00
N ASP A 53 9.50 1.53 8.54
CA ASP A 53 10.52 2.50 8.93
C ASP A 53 10.40 2.89 10.41
N ASP A 54 9.20 3.12 10.90
CA ASP A 54 8.94 3.36 12.32
C ASP A 54 9.37 2.17 13.17
N ALA A 55 9.13 0.93 12.71
CA ALA A 55 9.61 -0.27 13.39
C ALA A 55 11.15 -0.33 13.42
N ALA A 56 11.84 0.01 12.32
CA ALA A 56 13.30 0.04 12.27
C ALA A 56 13.89 1.13 13.19
N ILE A 57 13.30 2.34 13.18
CA ILE A 57 13.70 3.46 14.05
C ILE A 57 13.45 3.11 15.51
N GLY A 58 12.29 2.54 15.83
CA GLY A 58 11.94 2.08 17.17
C GLY A 58 12.89 1.02 17.68
N LEU A 59 13.30 0.07 16.83
CA LEU A 59 14.25 -0.98 17.19
C LEU A 59 15.63 -0.37 17.46
N GLY A 60 16.08 0.57 16.63
CA GLY A 60 17.29 1.34 16.88
C GLY A 60 17.26 2.08 18.22
N ARG A 61 16.12 2.72 18.54
CA ARG A 61 15.92 3.38 19.84
C ARG A 61 15.97 2.37 20.99
N GLN A 62 15.30 1.23 20.88
CA GLN A 62 15.30 0.19 21.91
C GLN A 62 16.73 -0.29 22.21
N ILE A 63 17.54 -0.53 21.18
CA ILE A 63 18.95 -0.94 21.34
C ILE A 63 19.78 0.17 22.01
N GLN A 64 19.53 1.44 21.68
CA GLN A 64 20.21 2.56 22.35
C GLN A 64 19.80 2.69 23.81
N GLU A 65 18.50 2.58 24.12
CA GLU A 65 17.99 2.63 25.48
C GLU A 65 18.51 1.46 26.32
N TRP A 66 18.63 0.26 25.75
CA TRP A 66 19.32 -0.86 26.38
C TRP A 66 20.75 -0.50 26.81
N LYS A 67 21.57 0.01 25.89
CA LYS A 67 22.94 0.43 26.22
C LYS A 67 22.94 1.52 27.28
N ASN A 68 22.00 2.45 27.19
CA ASN A 68 21.90 3.55 28.13
C ASN A 68 21.52 3.09 29.55
N MET A 69 20.63 2.10 29.68
CA MET A 69 20.30 1.44 30.94
C MET A 69 21.56 0.87 31.60
N LEU A 70 22.39 0.16 30.82
CA LEU A 70 23.61 -0.44 31.34
C LEU A 70 24.63 0.64 31.74
N LEU A 71 24.93 1.60 30.86
CA LEU A 71 25.92 2.65 31.11
C LEU A 71 25.60 3.49 32.36
N ARG A 72 24.30 3.71 32.64
CA ARG A 72 23.83 4.57 33.74
C ARG A 72 23.24 3.77 34.90
N ALA A 73 23.52 2.47 35.00
CA ALA A 73 22.92 1.60 36.02
C ALA A 73 23.18 2.06 37.47
N ASN A 74 24.26 2.80 37.72
CA ASN A 74 24.60 3.35 39.05
C ASN A 74 23.85 4.65 39.39
N ASP A 75 23.20 5.30 38.42
CA ASP A 75 22.34 6.46 38.63
C ASP A 75 20.88 6.00 38.55
N GLN A 76 20.22 5.89 39.70
CA GLN A 76 18.86 5.36 39.78
C GLN A 76 17.85 6.14 38.93
N SER A 77 17.98 7.47 38.84
CA SER A 77 17.05 8.33 38.09
C SER A 77 17.24 8.14 36.59
N GLN A 78 18.48 8.22 36.12
CA GLN A 78 18.80 8.03 34.71
C GLN A 78 18.52 6.60 34.26
N HIS A 79 18.80 5.61 35.11
CA HIS A 79 18.52 4.22 34.82
C HIS A 79 17.02 3.96 34.66
N ALA A 80 16.18 4.47 35.57
CA ALA A 80 14.73 4.35 35.48
C ALA A 80 14.18 5.03 34.21
N ARG A 81 14.73 6.19 33.84
CA ARG A 81 14.37 6.89 32.60
C ARG A 81 14.65 6.02 31.36
N HIS A 82 15.82 5.39 31.30
CA HIS A 82 16.19 4.54 30.17
C HIS A 82 15.45 3.19 30.15
N GLN A 83 15.08 2.65 31.32
CA GLN A 83 14.18 1.49 31.39
C GLN A 83 12.81 1.81 30.78
N GLN A 84 12.26 2.98 31.10
CA GLN A 84 11.00 3.43 30.52
C GLN A 84 11.14 3.67 29.01
N GLY A 85 12.23 4.32 28.57
CA GLY A 85 12.53 4.51 27.15
C GLY A 85 12.64 3.19 26.37
N PHE A 86 13.29 2.18 26.95
CA PHE A 86 13.39 0.84 26.37
C PHE A 86 12.01 0.19 26.20
N LYS A 87 11.15 0.29 27.22
CA LYS A 87 9.78 -0.23 27.17
C LYS A 87 8.95 0.48 26.10
N GLU A 88 9.00 1.81 26.06
CA GLU A 88 8.27 2.61 25.08
C GLU A 88 8.72 2.31 23.65
N ALA A 89 10.04 2.19 23.43
CA ALA A 89 10.59 1.81 22.14
C ALA A 89 10.11 0.41 21.72
N SER A 90 10.13 -0.58 22.62
CA SER A 90 9.64 -1.94 22.33
C SER A 90 8.14 -1.95 21.98
N ILE A 91 7.32 -1.17 22.69
CA ILE A 91 5.89 -1.02 22.38
C ILE A 91 5.71 -0.40 20.99
N ALA A 92 6.47 0.65 20.67
CA ALA A 92 6.39 1.31 19.36
C ALA A 92 6.74 0.37 18.20
N VAL A 93 7.78 -0.47 18.35
CA VAL A 93 8.15 -1.47 17.33
C VAL A 93 7.01 -2.47 17.12
N GLN A 94 6.47 -3.05 18.20
CA GLN A 94 5.35 -4.00 18.09
C GLN A 94 4.13 -3.34 17.44
N PHE A 95 3.81 -2.11 17.84
CA PHE A 95 2.69 -1.36 17.28
C PHE A 95 2.85 -1.17 15.77
N ALA A 96 4.00 -0.66 15.32
CA ALA A 96 4.25 -0.38 13.91
C ALA A 96 4.20 -1.66 13.06
N LEU A 97 4.82 -2.76 13.52
CA LEU A 97 4.72 -4.06 12.84
C LEU A 97 3.28 -4.57 12.74
N MET A 98 2.46 -4.38 13.78
CA MET A 98 1.04 -4.76 13.75
C MET A 98 0.22 -3.87 12.80
N GLN A 99 0.51 -2.57 12.71
CA GLN A 99 -0.17 -1.67 11.77
C GLN A 99 0.17 -2.03 10.33
N SER A 100 1.44 -2.22 9.99
CA SER A 100 1.85 -2.75 8.69
C SER A 100 1.09 -4.03 8.35
N LYS A 101 1.01 -4.99 9.28
CA LYS A 101 0.28 -6.25 9.07
C LYS A 101 -1.21 -6.02 8.80
N ALA A 102 -1.87 -5.13 9.55
CA ALA A 102 -3.28 -4.83 9.37
C ALA A 102 -3.57 -4.30 7.96
N ILE A 103 -2.75 -3.38 7.46
CA ILE A 103 -2.88 -2.83 6.12
C ILE A 103 -2.58 -3.89 5.06
N MET A 104 -1.55 -4.72 5.28
CA MET A 104 -1.24 -5.86 4.40
C MET A 104 -2.45 -6.79 4.24
N LEU A 105 -3.17 -7.09 5.32
CA LEU A 105 -4.41 -7.89 5.27
C LEU A 105 -5.52 -7.17 4.52
N GLU A 106 -5.72 -5.86 4.76
CA GLU A 106 -6.76 -5.08 4.08
C GLU A 106 -6.58 -5.11 2.55
N ILE A 107 -5.33 -5.04 2.07
CA ILE A 107 -5.02 -5.02 0.63
C ILE A 107 -4.73 -6.40 0.03
N GLY A 108 -4.98 -7.47 0.79
CA GLY A 108 -4.86 -8.86 0.35
C GLY A 108 -3.42 -9.33 0.09
N MET A 109 -2.42 -8.78 0.77
CA MET A 109 -1.04 -9.24 0.70
C MET A 109 -0.76 -10.36 1.72
N GLN A 110 0.21 -11.22 1.40
CA GLN A 110 0.66 -12.28 2.30
C GLN A 110 1.37 -11.70 3.53
N THR A 111 1.02 -12.19 4.73
CA THR A 111 1.56 -11.67 6.00
C THR A 111 2.64 -12.53 6.65
N THR A 112 3.05 -13.64 6.03
CA THR A 112 3.95 -14.63 6.64
C THR A 112 5.26 -14.02 7.18
N ASP A 113 5.88 -13.11 6.42
CA ASP A 113 7.15 -12.49 6.82
C ASP A 113 6.96 -11.50 7.99
N ILE A 114 5.87 -10.71 7.96
CA ILE A 114 5.60 -9.77 9.05
C ILE A 114 5.13 -10.47 10.33
N ASP A 115 4.42 -11.59 10.20
CA ASP A 115 4.07 -12.46 11.32
C ASP A 115 5.33 -13.00 12.02
N ARG A 116 6.32 -13.42 11.24
CA ARG A 116 7.63 -13.84 11.76
C ARG A 116 8.37 -12.68 12.42
N LEU A 117 8.40 -11.49 11.82
CA LEU A 117 9.01 -10.30 12.44
C LEU A 117 8.40 -9.96 13.81
N ILE A 118 7.06 -9.99 13.92
CA ILE A 118 6.34 -9.75 15.17
C ILE A 118 6.76 -10.76 16.24
N ALA A 119 6.84 -12.04 15.88
CA ALA A 119 7.25 -13.10 16.78
C ALA A 119 8.72 -12.98 17.19
N ASP A 120 9.62 -12.77 16.23
CA ASP A 120 11.06 -12.62 16.46
C ASP A 120 11.36 -11.43 17.37
N HIS A 121 10.64 -10.31 17.22
CA HIS A 121 10.81 -9.15 18.11
C HIS A 121 10.37 -9.46 19.56
N LYS A 122 9.38 -10.33 19.79
CA LYS A 122 9.01 -10.80 21.15
C LYS A 122 10.09 -11.69 21.76
N VAL A 123 10.73 -12.52 20.94
CA VAL A 123 11.88 -13.32 21.36
C VAL A 123 13.05 -12.42 21.73
N LEU A 124 13.38 -11.44 20.89
CA LEU A 124 14.43 -10.46 21.17
C LEU A 124 14.19 -9.70 22.49
N LEU A 125 12.95 -9.26 22.75
CA LEU A 125 12.59 -8.64 24.01
C LEU A 125 12.82 -9.58 25.20
N THR A 126 12.47 -10.86 25.03
CA THR A 126 12.67 -11.89 26.06
C THR A 126 14.17 -12.07 26.36
N ASP A 127 15.01 -12.13 25.33
CA ASP A 127 16.46 -12.26 25.47
C ASP A 127 17.06 -11.08 26.25
N TYR A 128 16.63 -9.84 25.94
CA TYR A 128 17.02 -8.66 26.70
C TYR A 128 16.62 -8.75 28.19
N LEU A 129 15.38 -9.14 28.48
CA LEU A 129 14.89 -9.23 29.86
C LEU A 129 15.58 -10.35 30.65
N GLN A 130 15.90 -11.47 30.00
CA GLN A 130 16.66 -12.56 30.61
C GLN A 130 18.10 -12.12 30.93
N ALA A 131 18.79 -11.46 30.00
CA ALA A 131 20.12 -10.92 30.25
C ALA A 131 20.10 -9.87 31.37
N TYR A 132 19.08 -9.01 31.37
CA TYR A 132 18.90 -7.96 32.36
C TYR A 132 18.79 -8.49 33.81
N ALA A 133 18.20 -9.67 34.01
CA ALA A 133 18.10 -10.29 35.35
C ALA A 133 19.46 -10.55 36.02
N GLY A 134 20.53 -10.67 35.23
CA GLY A 134 21.90 -10.82 35.71
C GLY A 134 22.59 -9.52 36.11
N LEU A 135 21.95 -8.36 35.91
CA LEU A 135 22.56 -7.06 36.19
C LEU A 135 22.82 -6.86 37.68
N ARG A 136 24.05 -6.43 38.00
CA ARG A 136 24.49 -5.96 39.31
C ARG A 136 24.98 -4.52 39.11
N PRO A 137 24.14 -3.50 39.36
CA PRO A 137 24.42 -2.12 38.96
C PRO A 137 25.71 -1.52 39.55
N ALA A 138 26.12 -1.97 40.74
CA ALA A 138 27.35 -1.54 41.41
C ALA A 138 28.62 -2.15 40.78
N GLU A 139 28.50 -3.22 39.99
CA GLU A 139 29.63 -3.93 39.39
C GLU A 139 29.80 -3.55 37.92
N ALA A 140 30.90 -2.85 37.60
CA ALA A 140 31.20 -2.47 36.22
C ALA A 140 31.28 -3.68 35.28
N GLU A 141 31.87 -4.78 35.73
CA GLU A 141 31.96 -6.01 34.95
C GLU A 141 30.60 -6.66 34.68
N SER A 142 29.64 -6.54 35.60
CA SER A 142 28.29 -7.08 35.39
C SER A 142 27.62 -6.42 34.20
N ARG A 143 27.74 -5.10 34.06
CA ARG A 143 27.20 -4.36 32.90
C ARG A 143 27.77 -4.87 31.57
N VAL A 144 29.09 -5.09 31.52
CA VAL A 144 29.78 -5.62 30.33
C VAL A 144 29.33 -7.06 30.02
N ARG A 145 29.18 -7.90 31.05
CA ARG A 145 28.70 -9.28 30.87
C ARG A 145 27.27 -9.31 30.32
N VAL A 146 26.37 -8.49 30.88
CA VAL A 146 24.97 -8.39 30.45
C VAL A 146 24.86 -7.89 29.01
N ASP A 147 25.63 -6.86 28.63
CA ASP A 147 25.63 -6.37 27.24
C ASP A 147 26.11 -7.43 26.25
N LYS A 148 27.15 -8.19 26.62
CA LYS A 148 27.71 -9.26 25.78
C LYS A 148 26.75 -10.42 25.54
N GLN A 149 25.84 -10.71 26.46
CA GLN A 149 24.87 -11.81 26.31
C GLN A 149 23.91 -11.58 25.14
N VAL A 150 23.62 -10.32 24.82
CA VAL A 150 22.71 -9.91 23.74
C VAL A 150 23.44 -9.25 22.57
N LEU A 151 24.75 -9.47 22.46
CA LEU A 151 25.52 -8.84 21.39
C LEU A 151 25.13 -9.43 20.04
N GLY A 152 24.48 -8.62 19.22
CA GLY A 152 24.15 -8.96 17.84
C GLY A 152 22.91 -9.83 17.66
N VAL A 153 22.17 -10.14 18.73
CA VAL A 153 20.88 -10.86 18.62
C VAL A 153 19.83 -10.04 17.84
N ASP A 154 19.99 -8.71 17.82
CA ASP A 154 19.13 -7.77 17.11
C ASP A 154 19.40 -7.69 15.59
N ARG A 155 20.62 -8.05 15.14
CA ARG A 155 21.04 -7.86 13.73
C ARG A 155 20.18 -8.60 12.73
N ALA A 156 19.77 -9.82 13.09
CA ALA A 156 18.92 -10.64 12.25
C ALA A 156 17.53 -10.01 12.05
N LEU A 157 16.98 -9.42 13.12
CA LEU A 157 15.70 -8.72 13.07
C LEU A 157 15.80 -7.43 12.25
N GLN A 158 16.85 -6.62 12.45
CA GLN A 158 17.11 -5.42 11.66
C GLN A 158 17.18 -5.74 10.16
N GLY A 159 17.93 -6.78 9.79
CA GLY A 159 18.06 -7.23 8.40
C GLY A 159 16.73 -7.67 7.79
N ARG A 160 15.91 -8.41 8.55
CA ARG A 160 14.59 -8.86 8.08
C ARG A 160 13.60 -7.71 7.88
N ILE A 161 13.62 -6.67 8.73
CA ILE A 161 12.78 -5.47 8.55
C ILE A 161 13.17 -4.77 7.23
N VAL A 162 14.47 -4.55 7.00
CA VAL A 162 14.97 -3.93 5.76
C VAL A 162 14.59 -4.77 4.54
N GLN A 163 14.73 -6.09 4.62
CA GLN A 163 14.38 -6.99 3.52
C GLN A 163 12.89 -6.93 3.18
N LEU A 164 12.02 -6.97 4.20
CA LEU A 164 10.56 -6.85 3.99
C LEU A 164 10.22 -5.49 3.36
N LYS A 165 10.79 -4.39 3.87
CA LYS A 165 10.61 -3.06 3.29
C LYS A 165 11.00 -3.02 1.82
N SER A 166 12.18 -3.52 1.46
CA SER A 166 12.60 -3.59 0.06
C SER A 166 11.64 -4.41 -0.80
N GLY A 167 11.13 -5.52 -0.26
CA GLY A 167 10.11 -6.34 -0.93
C GLY A 167 8.81 -5.58 -1.20
N ILE A 168 8.30 -4.83 -0.22
CA ILE A 168 7.11 -3.98 -0.38
C ILE A 168 7.37 -2.87 -1.41
N SER A 169 8.55 -2.26 -1.39
CA SER A 169 8.92 -1.21 -2.34
C SER A 169 8.96 -1.70 -3.78
N GLU A 170 9.59 -2.85 -4.01
CA GLU A 170 9.62 -3.46 -5.33
C GLU A 170 8.22 -3.90 -5.79
N TYR A 171 7.40 -4.43 -4.89
CA TYR A 171 6.00 -4.72 -5.19
C TYR A 171 5.22 -3.46 -5.58
N ALA A 172 5.39 -2.35 -4.86
CA ALA A 172 4.74 -1.08 -5.16
C ALA A 172 5.16 -0.53 -6.53
N LYS A 173 6.46 -0.54 -6.84
CA LYS A 173 6.98 -0.14 -8.16
C LYS A 173 6.40 -0.99 -9.29
N GLN A 174 6.30 -2.31 -9.10
CA GLN A 174 5.72 -3.21 -10.10
C GLN A 174 4.23 -2.92 -10.35
N GLN A 175 3.48 -2.59 -9.30
CA GLN A 175 2.06 -2.24 -9.43
C GLN A 175 1.86 -0.91 -10.15
N LEU A 176 2.68 0.10 -9.83
CA LEU A 176 2.69 1.39 -10.53
C LEU A 176 3.06 1.23 -12.01
N ALA A 177 4.04 0.39 -12.34
CA ALA A 177 4.45 0.15 -13.73
C ALA A 177 3.37 -0.58 -14.57
N ARG A 178 2.52 -1.40 -13.94
CA ARG A 178 1.42 -2.12 -14.61
C ARG A 178 0.15 -1.28 -14.78
N ALA A 179 -0.03 -0.22 -13.98
CA ALA A 179 -1.18 0.67 -14.05
C ALA A 179 -1.37 1.32 -15.44
N PRO A 180 -0.38 1.97 -16.08
CA PRO A 180 -0.56 2.63 -17.37
C PRO A 180 -0.77 1.65 -18.54
N GLN A 181 -0.23 0.43 -18.49
CA GLN A 181 -0.43 -0.56 -19.57
C GLN A 181 -1.87 -1.09 -19.61
N THR A 182 -2.45 -1.30 -18.43
CA THR A 182 -3.83 -1.80 -18.29
C THR A 182 -4.84 -0.68 -18.63
N GLN A 183 -4.56 0.54 -18.18
CA GLN A 183 -5.33 1.74 -18.53
C GLN A 183 -5.24 2.06 -20.03
N GLY A 184 -4.06 1.99 -20.64
CA GLY A 184 -3.84 2.24 -22.06
C GLY A 184 -4.66 1.30 -22.96
N ARG A 185 -4.67 -0.01 -22.66
CA ARG A 185 -5.45 -1.00 -23.43
C ARG A 185 -6.96 -0.80 -23.26
N ARG A 186 -7.42 -0.47 -22.05
CA ARG A 186 -8.83 -0.14 -21.77
C ARG A 186 -9.26 1.12 -22.51
N ASN A 187 -8.45 2.18 -22.46
CA ASN A 187 -8.72 3.45 -23.12
C ASN A 187 -8.70 3.31 -24.65
N LEU A 188 -7.81 2.47 -25.20
CA LEU A 188 -7.80 2.12 -26.63
C LEU A 188 -9.08 1.38 -27.05
N MET A 189 -9.53 0.38 -26.27
CA MET A 189 -10.77 -0.34 -26.56
C MET A 189 -12.00 0.56 -26.50
N ILE A 190 -12.12 1.42 -25.48
CA ILE A 190 -13.25 2.34 -25.37
C ILE A 190 -13.18 3.42 -26.47
N GLY A 191 -11.98 3.93 -26.80
CA GLY A 191 -11.79 4.86 -27.92
C GLY A 191 -12.19 4.26 -29.27
N LEU A 192 -11.88 2.98 -29.52
CA LEU A 192 -12.29 2.23 -30.71
C LEU A 192 -13.82 2.07 -30.77
N LEU A 193 -14.47 1.72 -29.66
CA LEU A 193 -15.93 1.63 -29.57
C LEU A 193 -16.62 2.98 -29.82
N GLY A 194 -16.05 4.06 -29.29
CA GLY A 194 -16.55 5.43 -29.52
C GLY A 194 -16.43 5.87 -30.98
N THR A 195 -15.28 5.62 -31.61
CA THR A 195 -15.07 5.96 -33.04
C THR A 195 -15.97 5.15 -33.98
N VAL A 196 -16.18 3.85 -33.71
CA VAL A 196 -17.13 3.02 -34.47
C VAL A 196 -18.56 3.54 -34.35
N SER A 197 -18.98 3.98 -33.16
CA SER A 197 -20.32 4.53 -32.92
C SER A 197 -20.56 5.84 -33.69
N LEU A 198 -19.57 6.75 -33.71
CA LEU A 198 -19.62 7.99 -34.49
C LEU A 198 -19.63 7.73 -36.00
N PHE A 199 -18.84 6.76 -36.46
CA PHE A 199 -18.80 6.37 -37.86
C PHE A 199 -20.16 5.82 -38.33
N LEU A 200 -20.78 4.94 -37.55
CA LEU A 200 -22.12 4.41 -37.83
C LEU A 200 -23.17 5.52 -37.88
N MET A 201 -23.08 6.52 -36.98
CA MET A 201 -23.96 7.69 -37.01
C MET A 201 -23.82 8.49 -38.31
N ALA A 202 -22.58 8.75 -38.75
CA ALA A 202 -22.30 9.48 -39.98
C ALA A 202 -22.82 8.74 -41.22
N VAL A 203 -22.60 7.43 -41.31
CA VAL A 203 -23.09 6.58 -42.41
C VAL A 203 -24.62 6.56 -42.46
N LEU A 204 -25.28 6.36 -41.31
CA LEU A 204 -26.74 6.37 -41.23
C LEU A 204 -27.31 7.74 -41.62
N GLY A 205 -26.70 8.84 -41.16
CA GLY A 205 -27.09 10.20 -41.54
C GLY A 205 -26.95 10.47 -43.04
N PHE A 206 -25.85 9.99 -43.65
CA PHE A 206 -25.62 10.12 -45.09
C PHE A 206 -26.65 9.33 -45.92
N VAL A 207 -26.92 8.07 -45.55
CA VAL A 207 -27.92 7.22 -46.23
C VAL A 207 -29.32 7.85 -46.14
N PHE A 208 -29.66 8.39 -44.97
CA PHE A 208 -30.94 9.08 -44.77
C PHE A 208 -31.06 10.34 -45.63
N ALA A 209 -30.04 11.21 -45.64
CA ALA A 209 -30.02 12.41 -46.47
C ALA A 209 -30.14 12.10 -47.97
N ARG A 210 -29.49 11.01 -48.43
CA ARG A 210 -29.56 10.57 -49.83
C ARG A 210 -30.94 10.03 -50.22
N ARG A 211 -31.61 9.28 -49.33
CA ARG A 211 -32.98 8.81 -49.56
C ARG A 211 -33.99 9.94 -49.62
N MET A 212 -33.85 10.97 -48.78
CA MET A 212 -34.74 12.14 -48.85
C MET A 212 -34.56 12.97 -50.12
N ARG A 213 -33.35 12.98 -50.71
CA ARG A 213 -33.08 13.72 -51.96
C ARG A 213 -33.54 12.98 -53.22
N THR A 214 -33.83 11.68 -53.11
CA THR A 214 -34.25 10.81 -54.22
C THR A 214 -35.74 10.43 -54.17
N ALA A 215 -36.46 10.92 -53.16
CA ALA A 215 -37.91 10.83 -53.00
C ALA A 215 -38.55 12.19 -53.29
#